data_AF-A0A0F0CJE9-F1
#
_entry.id   AF-A0A0F0CJE9-F1
#
_cell.length_a   1.000
_cell.length_b   1.000
_cell.length_c   1.000
_cell.angle_alpha   90.00
_cell.angle_beta   90.00
_cell.angle_gamma   90.00
#
_symmetry.space_group_name_H-M   'P 1'
#
loop_
_entity.id
_entity.type
_entity.pdbx_description
1 polymer ?
#
loop_
_entity_poly.entity_id
_entity_poly.type
_entity_poly.pdbx_seq_one_letter_code
_entity_poly.pdbx_strand_id
1 'polypeptide(L)'
;MVDVSFHQLKIIKKILNKYVPDCEVRVFGSRVTGTTKDYSDIDLVIVGKEKIPSNIFYALKEAFELSELPFRTDVLDWNAISKEFRIVIDKQYEVIQKADSPIKNGNSE
;
A
#
# COMPACT_ATOMS: atom_id res chain seq x y z
N MET A 1 -6.57 -12.20 -2.69
CA MET A 1 -7.15 -12.01 -1.34
C MET A 1 -5.99 -11.77 -0.37
N VAL A 2 -5.81 -10.54 0.10
CA VAL A 2 -4.71 -10.20 1.00
C VAL A 2 -5.07 -10.64 2.43
N ASP A 3 -4.14 -11.30 3.12
CA ASP A 3 -4.31 -11.71 4.51
C ASP A 3 -4.18 -10.51 5.46
N VAL A 4 -5.20 -9.65 5.46
CA VAL A 4 -5.37 -8.52 6.37
C VAL A 4 -6.82 -8.42 6.82
N SER A 5 -7.00 -8.15 8.11
CA SER A 5 -8.33 -7.88 8.66
C SER A 5 -8.91 -6.58 8.12
N PHE A 6 -10.24 -6.49 8.04
CA PHE A 6 -10.93 -5.27 7.61
C PHE A 6 -10.51 -4.02 8.42
N HIS A 7 -10.28 -4.19 9.72
CA HIS A 7 -9.81 -3.11 10.59
C HIS A 7 -8.40 -2.63 10.22
N GLN A 8 -7.47 -3.57 9.97
CA GLN A 8 -6.11 -3.27 9.54
C GLN A 8 -6.13 -2.57 8.17
N LEU A 9 -6.94 -3.07 7.23
CA LEU A 9 -7.10 -2.46 5.91
C LEU A 9 -7.64 -1.03 6.01
N LYS A 10 -8.56 -0.75 6.95
CA LYS A 10 -9.04 0.61 7.21
C LYS A 10 -7.92 1.54 7.70
N ILE A 11 -7.07 1.09 8.62
CA ILE A 11 -5.92 1.87 9.11
C ILE A 11 -4.97 2.17 7.95
N ILE A 12 -4.61 1.14 7.18
CA ILE A 12 -3.71 1.28 6.02
C ILE A 12 -4.28 2.29 5.03
N LYS A 13 -5.54 2.14 4.61
CA LYS A 13 -6.19 3.08 3.69
C LYS A 13 -6.28 4.50 4.24
N LYS A 14 -6.52 4.66 5.54
CA LYS A 14 -6.58 5.99 6.18
C LYS A 14 -5.22 6.69 6.13
N ILE A 15 -4.13 5.96 6.39
CA ILE A 15 -2.78 6.49 6.31
C ILE A 15 -2.45 6.82 4.84
N LEU A 16 -2.68 5.90 3.91
CA LEU A 16 -2.41 6.12 2.49
C LEU A 16 -3.17 7.33 1.91
N ASN A 17 -4.47 7.49 2.22
CA ASN A 17 -5.24 8.66 1.79
C ASN A 17 -4.74 9.98 2.37
N LYS A 18 -4.08 9.97 3.54
CA LYS A 18 -3.55 11.18 4.15
C LYS A 18 -2.30 11.69 3.44
N TYR A 19 -1.46 10.80 2.92
CA TYR A 19 -0.15 11.15 2.35
C TYR A 19 -0.10 11.04 0.83
N VAL A 20 -0.80 10.06 0.24
CA VAL A 20 -0.77 9.72 -1.19
C VAL A 20 -2.18 9.39 -1.73
N PRO A 21 -3.18 10.27 -1.57
CA PRO A 21 -4.56 10.00 -2.02
C PRO A 21 -4.67 9.76 -3.53
N ASP A 22 -3.89 10.49 -4.33
CA ASP A 22 -3.92 10.41 -5.79
C ASP A 22 -3.04 9.30 -6.37
N CYS A 23 -2.48 8.43 -5.53
CA CYS A 23 -1.61 7.33 -5.98
C CYS A 23 -2.31 5.99 -5.87
N GLU A 24 -2.03 5.11 -6.82
CA GLU A 24 -2.42 3.72 -6.74
C GLU A 24 -1.47 2.99 -5.79
N VAL A 25 -2.01 2.15 -4.90
CA VAL A 25 -1.22 1.39 -3.94
C VAL A 25 -1.56 -0.08 -4.09
N ARG A 26 -0.52 -0.87 -4.32
CA ARG A 26 -0.60 -2.31 -4.53
C ARG A 26 0.11 -3.02 -3.39
N VAL A 27 -0.52 -4.04 -2.84
CA VAL A 27 0.13 -4.99 -1.94
C VAL A 27 0.79 -6.07 -2.78
N PHE A 28 2.00 -6.46 -2.43
CA PHE A 28 2.70 -7.58 -3.03
C PHE A 28 3.36 -8.43 -1.95
N GLY A 29 4.07 -9.49 -2.35
CA GLY A 29 4.83 -10.34 -1.42
C GLY A 29 4.00 -11.43 -0.75
N SER A 30 4.52 -11.90 0.40
CA SER A 30 4.11 -13.15 1.05
C SER A 30 2.62 -13.21 1.42
N ARG A 31 2.05 -12.03 1.74
CA ARG A 31 0.63 -11.88 2.10
C ARG A 31 -0.34 -12.02 0.92
N VAL A 32 0.17 -11.96 -0.30
CA VAL A 32 -0.62 -12.22 -1.52
C VAL A 32 -0.51 -13.69 -1.93
N THR A 33 0.61 -14.36 -1.64
CA THR A 33 0.86 -15.77 -2.01
C THR A 33 0.22 -16.79 -1.06
N GLY A 34 -0.37 -16.38 0.07
CA GLY A 34 -1.04 -17.29 1.01
C GLY A 34 -0.11 -18.18 1.84
N THR A 35 1.19 -17.85 1.88
CA THR A 35 2.25 -18.61 2.58
C THR A 35 2.73 -17.92 3.87
N THR A 36 1.90 -17.05 4.43
CA THR A 36 2.31 -16.11 5.48
C THR A 36 2.21 -16.72 6.87
N LYS A 37 3.25 -16.52 7.69
CA LYS A 37 3.17 -16.63 9.16
C LYS A 37 2.51 -15.36 9.70
N ASP A 38 1.71 -15.45 10.77
CA ASP A 38 0.93 -14.33 11.36
C ASP A 38 1.68 -13.00 11.61
N TYR A 39 3.02 -13.03 11.65
CA TYR A 39 3.88 -11.88 11.93
C TYR A 39 4.64 -11.31 10.72
N SER A 40 4.42 -11.81 9.49
CA SER A 40 5.19 -11.29 8.35
C SER A 40 4.81 -9.85 8.03
N ASP A 41 5.77 -9.07 7.58
CA ASP A 41 5.54 -7.68 7.17
C ASP A 41 4.57 -7.61 5.98
N ILE A 42 3.95 -6.44 5.77
CA ILE A 42 3.15 -6.17 4.58
C ILE A 42 3.96 -5.31 3.60
N ASP A 43 4.12 -5.79 2.38
CA ASP A 43 4.84 -5.06 1.33
C ASP A 43 3.84 -4.27 0.48
N LEU A 44 3.97 -2.94 0.53
CA LEU A 44 3.19 -2.01 -0.26
C LEU A 44 4.07 -1.35 -1.31
N VAL A 45 3.57 -1.22 -2.54
CA VAL A 45 4.18 -0.39 -3.56
C VAL A 45 3.22 0.71 -3.97
N ILE A 46 3.73 1.93 -4.01
CA ILE A 46 2.98 3.10 -4.43
C ILE A 46 3.32 3.37 -5.89
N VAL A 47 2.32 3.22 -6.73
CA VAL A 47 2.34 3.46 -8.17
C VAL A 47 1.77 4.85 -8.42
N GLY A 48 2.65 5.85 -8.28
CA GLY A 48 2.38 7.24 -8.66
C GLY A 48 2.89 7.55 -10.06
N LYS A 49 2.40 8.65 -10.64
CA LYS A 49 2.96 9.21 -11.89
C LYS A 49 4.41 9.64 -11.74
N GLU A 50 4.76 10.13 -10.55
CA GLU A 50 6.07 10.68 -10.22
C GLU A 50 6.65 9.99 -8.98
N LYS A 51 7.94 10.19 -8.75
CA LYS A 51 8.62 9.72 -7.54
C LYS A 51 8.04 10.44 -6.32
N ILE A 52 7.80 9.70 -5.25
CA ILE A 52 7.28 10.28 -4.01
C ILE A 52 8.34 11.20 -3.42
N PRO A 53 7.99 12.45 -3.07
CA PRO A 53 8.93 13.35 -2.41
C PRO A 53 9.35 12.73 -1.07
N SER A 54 10.66 12.71 -0.80
CA SER A 54 11.24 12.02 0.35
C SER A 54 10.56 12.40 1.67
N ASN A 55 10.19 13.67 1.86
CA ASN A 55 9.50 14.14 3.05
C ASN A 55 8.16 13.42 3.29
N ILE A 56 7.36 13.22 2.23
CA ILE A 56 6.09 12.48 2.31
C ILE A 56 6.35 11.00 2.56
N PHE A 57 7.37 10.42 1.90
CA PHE A 57 7.72 9.01 2.08
C PHE A 57 8.17 8.70 3.52
N TYR A 58 9.00 9.55 4.13
CA TYR A 58 9.41 9.42 5.52
C TYR A 58 8.22 9.57 6.49
N ALA A 59 7.40 10.60 6.28
CA ALA A 59 6.22 10.81 7.13
C ALA A 59 5.19 9.68 7.01
N LEU A 60 5.06 9.08 5.83
CA LEU A 60 4.23 7.90 5.60
C LEU A 60 4.76 6.69 6.37
N LYS A 61 6.06 6.42 6.30
CA LYS A 61 6.69 5.32 7.05
C LYS A 61 6.52 5.50 8.55
N GLU A 62 6.79 6.69 9.05
CA GLU A 62 6.59 7.03 10.46
C GLU A 62 5.12 6.82 10.89
N ALA A 63 4.15 7.24 10.07
CA ALA A 63 2.74 7.04 10.36
C ALA A 63 2.35 5.56 10.43
N PHE A 64 2.96 4.69 9.63
CA PHE A 64 2.78 3.25 9.72
C PHE A 64 3.44 2.65 10.96
N GLU A 65 4.66 3.10 11.32
CA GLU A 65 5.35 2.64 12.53
C GLU A 65 4.63 3.06 13.81
N LEU A 66 3.97 4.23 13.81
CA LEU A 66 3.15 4.72 14.93
C LEU A 66 1.71 4.16 14.90
N SER A 67 1.36 3.34 13.92
CA SER A 67 0.00 2.80 13.79
C SER A 67 -0.24 1.60 14.69
N GLU A 68 -1.51 1.27 14.92
CA GLU A 68 -1.94 0.12 15.71
C GLU A 68 -1.80 -1.23 14.97
N LEU A 69 -1.07 -1.26 13.84
CA LEU A 69 -0.86 -2.48 13.08
C LEU A 69 0.10 -3.41 13.85
N PRO A 70 -0.23 -4.70 14.01
CA PRO A 70 0.61 -5.65 14.76
C PRO A 70 1.85 -6.14 13.97
N PHE A 71 2.15 -5.53 12.82
CA PHE A 71 3.21 -5.92 11.90
C PHE A 71 3.79 -4.67 11.23
N ARG A 72 5.01 -4.77 10.69
CA ARG A 72 5.59 -3.64 9.95
C ARG A 72 5.00 -3.56 8.55
N THR A 73 4.90 -2.33 8.08
CA THR A 73 4.50 -2.01 6.71
C THR A 73 5.74 -1.55 5.98
N ASP A 74 6.23 -2.35 5.04
CA ASP A 74 7.24 -1.88 4.10
C ASP A 74 6.56 -1.16 2.94
N VAL A 75 7.09 0.00 2.59
CA VAL A 75 6.54 0.84 1.52
C VAL A 75 7.66 1.12 0.53
N LEU A 76 7.39 0.78 -0.72
CA LEU A 76 8.27 1.03 -1.86
C LEU A 76 7.64 2.03 -2.82
N ASP A 77 8.49 2.80 -3.47
CA ASP A 77 8.09 3.69 -4.57
C ASP A 77 8.33 2.95 -5.90
N TRP A 78 7.27 2.81 -6.70
CA TRP A 78 7.33 2.17 -8.01
C TRP A 78 8.38 2.81 -8.93
N ASN A 79 8.52 4.14 -8.86
CA ASN A 79 9.48 4.88 -9.67
C ASN A 79 10.92 4.74 -9.16
N ALA A 80 11.11 4.36 -7.89
CA ALA A 80 12.43 4.14 -7.30
C ALA A 80 12.98 2.73 -7.52
N ILE A 81 12.13 1.72 -7.72
CA ILE A 81 12.54 0.33 -7.93
C ILE A 81 12.92 0.02 -9.39
N SER A 82 13.83 -0.94 -9.56
CA SER A 82 14.28 -1.46 -10.86
C SER A 82 13.16 -2.12 -11.66
N LYS A 83 13.29 -2.15 -12.99
CA LYS A 83 12.27 -2.71 -13.89
C LYS A 83 12.05 -4.20 -13.65
N GLU A 84 13.11 -4.93 -13.32
CA GLU A 84 13.05 -6.36 -12.99
C GLU A 84 12.16 -6.61 -11.76
N PHE A 85 12.28 -5.76 -10.75
CA PHE A 85 11.45 -5.82 -9.54
C PHE A 85 9.99 -5.51 -9.85
N ARG A 86 9.74 -4.53 -10.72
CA ARG A 86 8.37 -4.22 -11.20
C ARG A 86 7.73 -5.44 -11.86
N ILE A 87 8.46 -6.18 -12.69
CA ILE A 87 7.96 -7.40 -13.35
C ILE A 87 7.60 -8.47 -12.30
N VAL A 88 8.41 -8.64 -11.26
CA VAL A 88 8.12 -9.60 -10.18
C VAL A 88 6.83 -9.22 -9.44
N ILE A 89 6.67 -7.94 -9.11
CA ILE A 89 5.46 -7.43 -8.45
C ILE A 89 4.24 -7.58 -9.37
N ASP A 90 4.37 -7.24 -10.65
CA ASP A 90 3.26 -7.28 -11.61
C ASP A 90 2.73 -8.70 -11.85
N LYS A 91 3.55 -9.74 -11.62
CA LYS A 91 3.09 -11.13 -11.64
C LYS A 91 2.07 -11.44 -10.55
N GLN A 92 2.18 -10.80 -9.37
CA GLN A 92 1.29 -11.07 -8.27
C GLN A 92 1.18 -9.89 -7.29
N TYR A 93 0.10 -9.14 -7.44
CA TYR A 93 -0.24 -8.01 -6.59
C TYR A 93 -1.75 -7.91 -6.38
N GLU A 94 -2.12 -7.15 -5.36
CA GLU A 94 -3.51 -6.83 -5.04
C GLU A 94 -3.65 -5.32 -4.86
N VAL A 95 -4.57 -4.70 -5.58
CA VAL A 95 -4.78 -3.25 -5.49
C VAL A 95 -5.63 -2.94 -4.26
N ILE A 96 -5.06 -2.22 -3.29
CA ILE A 96 -5.78 -1.81 -2.07
C ILE A 96 -6.30 -0.37 -2.14
N GLN A 97 -5.62 0.49 -2.90
CA GLN A 97 -6.05 1.86 -3.18
C GLN A 97 -5.82 2.12 -4.66
N LYS A 98 -6.83 2.67 -5.33
CA LYS A 98 -6.68 3.18 -6.69
C LYS A 98 -6.32 4.65 -6.59
N ALA A 99 -5.51 5.15 -7.52
CA ALA A 99 -5.35 6.58 -7.70
C ALA A 99 -6.74 7.18 -7.89
N ASP A 100 -7.13 8.14 -7.06
CA ASP A 100 -8.44 8.76 -7.16
C ASP A 100 -8.58 9.37 -8.58
N SER A 101 -9.38 8.72 -9.43
CA SER A 101 -10.16 9.47 -10.39
C SER A 101 -11.34 10.00 -9.60
N PRO A 102 -11.67 11.30 -9.68
CA PRO A 102 -12.77 11.88 -8.95
C PRO A 102 -14.07 11.25 -9.45
N ILE A 103 -14.48 10.13 -8.87
CA ILE A 103 -15.81 9.59 -9.07
C ILE A 103 -16.68 10.28 -8.02
N LYS A 104 -17.30 11.37 -8.49
CA LYS A 104 -18.52 11.92 -7.93
C LYS A 104 -19.53 10.80 -7.61
N ASN A 105 -20.07 10.83 -6.38
CA ASN A 105 -21.36 10.30 -5.92
C ASN A 105 -21.55 8.75 -6.02
N GLY A 106 -22.19 8.05 -5.09
CA GLY A 106 -22.96 8.43 -3.92
C GLY A 106 -23.69 7.19 -3.35
N ASN A 107 -24.31 7.38 -2.20
CA ASN A 107 -25.33 6.54 -1.55
C ASN A 107 -24.88 5.25 -0.85
N SER A 108 -24.86 5.37 0.49
CA SER A 108 -25.61 4.51 1.43
C SER A 108 -26.40 3.35 0.85
N GLU A 109 -26.21 2.17 1.42
CA GLU A 109 -27.24 1.25 1.92
C GLU A 109 -26.62 0.32 2.98
#